data_AF-A0AAX0Q604-F1
#
_entry.id   AF-A0AAX0Q604-F1
#
_cell.length_a   1.000
_cell.length_b   1.000
_cell.length_c   1.000
_cell.angle_alpha   90.00
_cell.angle_beta   90.00
_cell.angle_gamma   90.00
#
_symmetry.space_group_name_H-M   'P 1'
#
loop_
_entity.id
_entity.type
_entity.pdbx_description
1 polymer ?
#
loop_
_entity_poly.entity_id
_entity_poly.type
_entity_poly.pdbx_seq_one_letter_code
_entity_poly.pdbx_strand_id
1 'polypeptide(L)'
;MKSKNKESGVSPVVGVMLMLVVTIIIAAVVGMVASNYVGSTEASPMTRINYLGSVQGNDFENGFLGEVGLLFENAGGENIVLTNLEITLQENTRGVVNETTITFNDAPSTAISGILTPGEARLSTTPSAKKVDYRMKKVGVTMSYGKYLAYQTIEPGDRFIIYADRIIQSDTSKYSQLYMVATRDGTYSEGFFEIGPGTVYTIKDTSTGNVIASGDLSGKVYDYI
;
A
#
# COMPACT_ATOMS: atom_id res chain seq x y z
N MET A 1 38.93 50.64 -32.92
CA MET A 1 38.03 49.50 -33.20
C MET A 1 37.32 49.08 -31.92
N LYS A 2 35.98 49.20 -31.87
CA LYS A 2 35.08 48.29 -31.14
C LYS A 2 33.62 48.62 -31.52
N SER A 3 32.93 47.64 -32.10
CA SER A 3 31.55 47.74 -32.58
C SER A 3 30.57 47.82 -31.41
N LYS A 4 29.72 48.86 -31.37
CA LYS A 4 28.53 48.88 -30.53
C LYS A 4 27.40 48.21 -31.32
N ASN A 5 27.12 46.96 -30.99
CA ASN A 5 25.94 46.26 -31.48
C ASN A 5 24.70 47.07 -31.07
N LYS A 6 23.87 47.45 -32.06
CA LYS A 6 22.55 48.02 -31.81
C LYS A 6 21.66 46.88 -31.31
N GLU A 7 21.39 46.85 -30.01
CA GLU A 7 20.34 45.99 -29.47
C GLU A 7 19.00 46.52 -29.99
N SER A 8 18.42 45.81 -30.96
CA SER A 8 17.07 46.08 -31.44
C SER A 8 16.07 45.66 -30.36
N GLY A 9 15.57 46.62 -29.59
CA GLY A 9 14.46 46.41 -28.68
C GLY A 9 13.22 45.93 -29.44
N VAL A 10 12.64 44.83 -29.00
CA VAL A 10 11.38 44.31 -29.54
C VAL A 10 10.29 45.37 -29.33
N SER A 11 9.48 45.65 -30.35
CA SER A 11 8.39 46.63 -30.24
C SER A 11 7.46 46.27 -29.07
N PRO A 12 6.97 47.24 -28.26
CA PRO A 12 6.11 46.98 -27.11
C PRO A 12 4.89 46.10 -27.45
N VAL A 13 4.31 46.30 -28.63
CA VAL A 13 3.16 45.50 -29.10
C VAL A 13 3.57 44.06 -29.41
N VAL A 14 4.74 43.87 -30.04
CA VAL A 14 5.26 42.54 -30.37
C VAL A 14 5.66 41.79 -29.10
N GLY A 15 6.24 42.48 -28.11
CA GLY A 15 6.56 41.88 -26.81
C GLY A 15 5.32 41.35 -26.09
N VAL A 16 4.23 42.12 -26.07
CA VAL A 16 2.97 41.71 -25.43
C VAL A 16 2.31 40.57 -26.22
N MET A 17 2.24 40.68 -27.55
CA MET A 17 1.66 39.62 -28.39
C MET A 17 2.45 38.30 -28.25
N LEU A 18 3.77 38.37 -28.18
CA LEU A 18 4.62 37.19 -27.98
C LEU A 18 4.45 36.58 -26.59
N MET A 19 4.35 37.41 -25.54
CA MET A 19 4.12 36.94 -24.18
C MET A 19 2.77 36.23 -24.04
N LEU A 20 1.71 36.77 -24.66
CA LEU A 20 0.38 36.16 -24.63
C LEU A 20 0.37 34.78 -25.30
N VAL A 21 0.94 34.68 -26.51
CA VAL A 21 0.99 33.41 -27.25
C VAL A 21 1.79 32.37 -26.48
N VAL A 22 2.97 32.74 -25.97
CA VAL A 22 3.82 31.83 -25.18
C VAL A 22 3.10 31.37 -23.91
N THR A 23 2.39 32.27 -23.23
CA THR A 23 1.63 31.91 -22.01
C THR A 23 0.52 30.92 -22.31
N ILE A 24 -0.24 31.12 -23.40
CA ILE A 24 -1.31 30.22 -23.81
C ILE A 24 -0.75 28.83 -24.18
N ILE A 25 0.36 28.78 -24.92
CA ILE A 25 1.02 27.52 -25.29
C ILE A 25 1.52 26.78 -24.05
N ILE A 26 2.21 27.47 -23.14
CA ILE A 26 2.71 26.87 -21.90
C ILE A 26 1.53 26.36 -21.04
N ALA A 27 0.46 27.15 -20.89
CA ALA A 27 -0.72 26.75 -20.15
C ALA A 27 -1.41 25.51 -20.74
N ALA A 28 -1.48 25.39 -22.07
CA ALA A 28 -2.02 24.21 -22.74
C ALA A 28 -1.15 22.97 -22.53
N VAL A 29 0.18 23.11 -22.64
CA VAL A 29 1.12 21.99 -22.42
C VAL A 29 1.09 21.55 -20.95
N VAL A 30 1.10 22.51 -20.01
CA VAL A 30 0.98 22.22 -18.57
C VAL A 30 -0.39 21.63 -18.24
N GLY A 31 -1.46 22.10 -18.89
CA GLY A 31 -2.82 21.55 -18.75
C GLY A 31 -2.92 20.10 -19.23
N MET A 32 -2.30 19.75 -20.36
CA MET A 32 -2.24 18.38 -20.89
C MET A 32 -1.40 17.44 -20.01
N VAL A 33 -0.30 17.94 -19.43
CA VAL A 33 0.52 17.17 -18.49
C VAL A 33 -0.22 16.99 -17.16
N ALA A 34 -0.90 18.03 -16.67
CA ALA A 34 -1.72 17.94 -15.46
C ALA A 34 -2.94 17.02 -15.64
N SER A 35 -3.57 16.99 -16.82
CA SER A 35 -4.67 16.05 -17.12
C SER A 35 -4.23 14.59 -17.22
N ASN A 36 -2.94 14.32 -17.41
CA ASN A 36 -2.38 12.96 -17.33
C ASN A 36 -1.89 12.59 -15.92
N TYR A 37 -1.72 13.56 -15.01
CA TYR A 37 -1.40 13.34 -13.59
C TYR A 37 -2.65 13.27 -12.70
N VAL A 38 -3.73 13.94 -13.09
CA VAL A 38 -5.07 13.66 -12.56
C VAL A 38 -5.57 12.44 -13.30
N GLY A 39 -5.20 11.26 -12.80
CA GLY A 39 -5.66 9.99 -13.34
C GLY A 39 -7.15 10.06 -13.62
N SER A 40 -7.56 9.55 -14.77
CA SER A 40 -8.95 9.34 -15.13
C SER A 40 -9.65 8.61 -13.98
N THR A 41 -10.36 9.35 -13.12
CA THR A 41 -11.43 8.80 -12.29
C THR A 41 -12.60 8.54 -13.23
N GLU A 42 -12.45 7.62 -14.18
CA GLU A 42 -13.61 6.95 -14.73
C GLU A 42 -14.33 6.34 -13.54
N ALA A 43 -15.63 6.58 -13.44
CA ALA A 43 -16.47 6.17 -12.33
C ALA A 43 -16.50 4.63 -12.24
N SER A 44 -15.47 4.05 -11.62
CA SER A 44 -15.54 2.70 -11.08
C SER A 44 -16.65 2.75 -10.04
N PRO A 45 -17.60 1.80 -10.01
CA PRO A 45 -18.52 1.64 -8.90
C PRO A 45 -17.67 1.63 -7.64
N MET A 46 -17.76 2.70 -6.83
CA MET A 46 -16.72 3.02 -5.86
C MET A 46 -16.78 2.00 -4.72
N THR A 47 -16.07 0.88 -4.87
CA THR A 47 -15.74 -0.02 -3.78
C THR A 47 -15.01 0.82 -2.73
N ARG A 48 -15.59 0.90 -1.54
CA ARG A 48 -15.07 1.69 -0.43
C ARG A 48 -14.33 0.76 0.48
N ILE A 49 -13.00 0.75 0.40
CA ILE A 49 -12.19 -0.02 1.35
C ILE A 49 -11.69 0.90 2.44
N ASN A 50 -11.98 0.55 3.70
CA ASN A 50 -11.47 1.27 4.85
C ASN A 50 -10.34 0.48 5.48
N TYR A 51 -9.20 1.14 5.71
CA TYR A 51 -8.20 0.64 6.65
C TYR A 51 -8.71 0.82 8.07
N LEU A 52 -8.79 -0.27 8.83
CA LEU A 52 -9.26 -0.24 10.21
C LEU A 52 -8.11 -0.12 11.20
N GLY A 53 -6.96 -0.72 10.90
CA GLY A 53 -5.86 -0.83 11.84
C GLY A 53 -4.94 -2.02 11.62
N SER A 54 -3.98 -2.17 12.51
CA SER A 54 -3.08 -3.33 12.54
C SER A 54 -3.55 -4.37 13.55
N VAL A 55 -3.19 -5.62 13.30
CA VAL A 55 -3.54 -6.78 14.12
C VAL A 55 -2.26 -7.40 14.63
N GLN A 56 -2.22 -7.65 15.93
CA GLN A 56 -1.07 -8.25 16.59
C GLN A 56 -1.53 -9.37 17.51
N GLY A 57 -1.92 -10.50 16.92
CA GLY A 57 -2.29 -11.67 17.68
C GLY A 57 -1.09 -12.27 18.41
N ASN A 58 -1.17 -12.39 19.72
CA ASN A 58 -0.17 -13.03 20.57
C ASN A 58 -0.84 -14.21 21.29
N ASP A 59 -0.83 -15.43 20.74
CA ASP A 59 -1.27 -16.63 21.47
C ASP A 59 -0.06 -17.31 22.15
N PHE A 60 0.57 -16.55 23.05
CA PHE A 60 1.71 -17.01 23.84
C PHE A 60 1.40 -18.26 24.69
N GLU A 61 0.14 -18.44 25.11
CA GLU A 61 -0.25 -19.54 26.00
C GLU A 61 -0.28 -20.91 25.30
N ASN A 62 -0.51 -20.95 23.98
CA ASN A 62 -0.54 -22.21 23.22
C ASN A 62 0.66 -22.40 22.29
N GLY A 63 1.68 -21.53 22.36
CA GLY A 63 2.88 -21.64 21.51
C GLY A 63 2.64 -21.29 20.04
N PHE A 64 1.57 -20.55 19.75
CA PHE A 64 1.25 -20.07 18.41
C PHE A 64 1.39 -18.54 18.35
N LEU A 65 2.14 -18.02 17.38
CA LEU A 65 2.11 -16.58 17.09
C LEU A 65 0.78 -16.31 16.34
N GLY A 66 0.02 -15.30 16.74
CA GLY A 66 -1.31 -15.07 16.20
C GLY A 66 -1.30 -14.46 14.80
N GLU A 67 -2.47 -14.01 14.34
CA GLU A 67 -2.57 -13.29 13.08
C GLU A 67 -1.86 -11.92 13.20
N VAL A 68 -0.92 -11.65 12.29
CA VAL A 68 -0.17 -10.38 12.27
C VAL A 68 -0.37 -9.73 10.92
N GLY A 69 -0.84 -8.48 10.87
CA GLY A 69 -1.11 -7.82 9.60
C GLY A 69 -1.92 -6.54 9.67
N LEU A 70 -2.38 -6.10 8.50
CA LEU A 70 -3.22 -4.93 8.30
C LEU A 70 -4.68 -5.36 8.05
N LEU A 71 -5.61 -4.78 8.81
CA LEU A 71 -7.03 -5.07 8.72
C LEU A 71 -7.76 -4.03 7.88
N PHE A 72 -8.57 -4.52 6.95
CA PHE A 72 -9.41 -3.72 6.07
C PHE A 72 -10.86 -4.19 6.12
N GLU A 73 -11.76 -3.31 5.72
CA GLU A 73 -13.20 -3.57 5.56
C GLU A 73 -13.65 -3.14 4.18
N ASN A 74 -14.46 -3.96 3.51
CA ASN A 74 -15.27 -3.48 2.39
C ASN A 74 -16.47 -2.71 2.95
N ALA A 75 -16.36 -1.39 3.07
CA ALA A 75 -17.38 -0.53 3.62
C ALA A 75 -18.56 -0.24 2.66
N GLY A 76 -18.57 -0.85 1.47
CA GLY A 76 -19.65 -0.73 0.50
C GLY A 76 -19.18 -0.70 -0.96
N GLY A 77 -20.14 -0.83 -1.88
CA GLY A 77 -19.86 -0.90 -3.31
C GLY A 77 -19.90 -2.33 -3.81
N GLU A 78 -18.90 -2.73 -4.60
CA GLU A 78 -18.86 -4.05 -5.23
C GLU A 78 -18.13 -5.09 -4.38
N ASN A 79 -18.33 -6.34 -4.77
CA ASN A 79 -17.62 -7.48 -4.21
C ASN A 79 -16.15 -7.47 -4.65
N ILE A 80 -15.24 -7.68 -3.70
CA ILE A 80 -13.81 -7.72 -3.96
C ILE A 80 -13.34 -9.17 -3.99
N VAL A 81 -12.54 -9.56 -4.98
CA VAL A 81 -11.92 -10.89 -5.01
C VAL A 81 -10.47 -10.76 -4.53
N LEU A 82 -10.14 -11.37 -3.39
CA LEU A 82 -8.81 -11.21 -2.77
C LEU A 82 -7.65 -11.61 -3.69
N THR A 83 -7.82 -12.60 -4.56
CA THR A 83 -6.77 -13.07 -5.49
C THR A 83 -6.37 -12.01 -6.53
N ASN A 84 -7.22 -11.02 -6.75
CA ASN A 84 -6.97 -9.95 -7.71
C ASN A 84 -6.38 -8.72 -7.04
N LEU A 85 -6.13 -8.73 -5.73
CA LEU A 85 -5.61 -7.56 -5.02
C LEU A 85 -4.09 -7.48 -5.05
N GLU A 86 -3.62 -6.27 -5.28
CA GLU A 86 -2.25 -5.83 -5.06
C GLU A 86 -2.28 -4.65 -4.08
N ILE A 87 -1.46 -4.70 -3.05
CA ILE A 87 -1.21 -3.58 -2.14
C ILE A 87 0.21 -3.07 -2.36
N THR A 88 0.34 -1.75 -2.47
CA THR A 88 1.63 -1.06 -2.44
C THR A 88 1.68 -0.19 -1.20
N LEU A 89 2.73 -0.36 -0.40
CA LEU A 89 3.07 0.51 0.72
C LEU A 89 4.21 1.42 0.29
N GLN A 90 4.07 2.70 0.59
CA GLN A 90 5.08 3.71 0.35
C GLN A 90 5.25 4.58 1.59
N GLU A 91 6.50 4.80 1.98
CA GLU A 91 6.86 5.77 3.00
C GLU A 91 7.94 6.68 2.42
N ASN A 92 7.79 7.98 2.64
CA ASN A 92 8.83 8.96 2.33
C ASN A 92 9.26 9.66 3.61
N THR A 93 10.32 9.13 4.21
CA THR A 93 10.92 9.71 5.40
C THR A 93 12.23 10.39 5.02
N ARG A 94 12.22 11.73 5.07
CA ARG A 94 13.39 12.58 4.80
C ARG A 94 14.05 12.33 3.44
N GLY A 95 13.27 12.01 2.41
CA GLY A 95 13.76 11.76 1.05
C GLY A 95 14.25 10.34 0.79
N VAL A 96 14.19 9.44 1.78
CA VAL A 96 14.31 8.00 1.56
C VAL A 96 12.91 7.46 1.27
N VAL A 97 12.74 6.90 0.08
CA VAL A 97 11.49 6.24 -0.33
C VAL A 97 11.63 4.75 -0.06
N ASN A 98 10.86 4.25 0.90
CA ASN A 98 10.62 2.82 1.05
C ASN A 98 9.36 2.49 0.25
N GLU A 99 9.43 1.44 -0.58
CA GLU A 99 8.28 0.96 -1.34
C GLU A 99 8.26 -0.56 -1.32
N THR A 100 7.08 -1.14 -1.11
CA THR A 100 6.89 -2.58 -1.17
C THR A 100 5.53 -2.90 -1.78
N THR A 101 5.52 -3.85 -2.70
CA THR A 101 4.30 -4.32 -3.36
C THR A 101 4.06 -5.77 -3.02
N ILE A 102 2.86 -6.07 -2.53
CA ILE A 102 2.43 -7.41 -2.14
C ILE A 102 1.11 -7.77 -2.83
N THR A 103 1.00 -9.01 -3.30
CA THR A 103 -0.20 -9.60 -3.88
C THR A 103 -0.67 -10.80 -3.07
N PHE A 104 -1.84 -11.32 -3.40
CA PHE A 104 -2.42 -12.49 -2.76
C PHE A 104 -1.48 -13.70 -2.69
N ASN A 105 -0.77 -14.00 -3.79
CA ASN A 105 0.05 -15.21 -3.92
C ASN A 105 1.46 -15.07 -3.32
N ASP A 106 1.83 -13.89 -2.84
CA ASP A 106 3.15 -13.71 -2.23
C ASP A 106 3.13 -14.36 -0.84
N ALA A 107 3.78 -15.52 -0.73
CA ALA A 107 3.89 -16.23 0.53
C ALA A 107 4.71 -15.40 1.55
N PRO A 108 4.23 -15.26 2.80
CA PRO A 108 5.01 -14.70 3.90
C PRO A 108 6.41 -15.33 4.04
N SER A 109 7.38 -14.49 4.38
CA SER A 109 8.77 -14.88 4.55
C SER A 109 8.95 -15.81 5.73
N THR A 110 9.60 -16.95 5.47
CA THR A 110 10.04 -17.88 6.51
C THR A 110 11.41 -17.51 7.09
N ALA A 111 12.06 -16.47 6.55
CA ALA A 111 13.41 -16.07 6.94
C ALA A 111 13.45 -15.32 8.28
N ILE A 112 12.30 -14.81 8.75
CA ILE A 112 12.20 -14.11 10.03
C ILE A 112 12.17 -15.12 11.17
N SER A 113 13.35 -15.58 11.54
CA SER A 113 13.60 -16.54 12.61
C SER A 113 14.51 -15.93 13.69
N GLY A 114 14.44 -16.44 14.92
CA GLY A 114 15.29 -15.99 16.04
C GLY A 114 14.50 -15.54 17.27
N ILE A 115 15.21 -15.08 18.30
CA ILE A 115 14.64 -14.60 19.57
C ILE A 115 13.73 -13.40 19.28
N LEU A 116 12.54 -13.39 19.87
CA LEU A 116 11.63 -12.25 19.79
C LEU A 116 12.17 -11.09 20.62
N THR A 117 12.15 -9.88 20.07
CA THR A 117 12.33 -8.66 20.87
C THR A 117 11.04 -8.34 21.64
N PRO A 118 11.12 -7.69 22.81
CA PRO A 118 9.92 -7.20 23.49
C PRO A 118 9.06 -6.34 22.55
N GLY A 119 7.74 -6.52 22.59
CA GLY A 119 6.79 -5.80 21.73
C GLY A 119 6.71 -6.31 20.28
N GLU A 120 7.40 -7.40 19.94
CA GLU A 120 7.37 -7.98 18.61
C GLU A 120 6.30 -9.06 18.45
N ALA A 121 5.49 -8.94 17.40
CA ALA A 121 4.63 -9.99 16.88
C ALA A 121 5.13 -10.42 15.49
N ARG A 122 5.15 -11.73 15.23
CA ARG A 122 5.49 -12.29 13.91
C ARG A 122 4.35 -13.17 13.42
N LEU A 123 4.19 -13.25 12.11
CA LEU A 123 3.29 -14.26 11.56
C LEU A 123 3.83 -15.65 11.89
N SER A 124 3.01 -16.49 12.53
CA SER A 124 3.45 -17.85 12.86
C SER A 124 3.69 -18.68 11.61
N THR A 125 4.94 -19.09 11.44
CA THR A 125 5.37 -20.04 10.39
C THR A 125 5.83 -21.37 10.99
N THR A 126 5.59 -21.61 12.29
CA THR A 126 5.98 -22.85 12.98
C THR A 126 5.52 -24.04 12.15
N PRO A 127 6.30 -25.13 11.97
CA PRO A 127 5.87 -26.29 11.18
C PRO A 127 4.53 -26.91 11.62
N SER A 128 4.16 -26.71 12.89
CA SER A 128 2.86 -27.11 13.50
C SER A 128 1.76 -26.04 13.37
N ALA A 129 2.14 -24.78 13.13
CA ALA A 129 1.24 -23.70 12.77
C ALA A 129 1.02 -23.75 11.25
N LYS A 130 -0.23 -23.69 10.83
CA LYS A 130 -0.60 -23.84 9.42
C LYS A 130 0.18 -22.83 8.57
N LYS A 131 1.04 -23.32 7.67
CA LYS A 131 1.79 -22.49 6.70
C LYS A 131 0.80 -21.61 5.95
N VAL A 132 0.91 -20.30 6.13
CA VAL A 132 0.12 -19.35 5.36
C VAL A 132 0.81 -19.24 4.00
N ASP A 133 0.22 -19.83 2.97
CA ASP A 133 0.78 -19.80 1.60
C ASP A 133 0.36 -18.55 0.81
N TYR A 134 -0.46 -17.69 1.41
CA TYR A 134 -1.09 -16.53 0.79
C TYR A 134 -0.99 -15.30 1.70
N ARG A 135 -1.04 -14.10 1.14
CA ARG A 135 -0.94 -12.88 1.93
C ARG A 135 -2.26 -12.41 2.51
N MET A 136 -3.40 -12.79 1.94
CA MET A 136 -4.68 -12.15 2.28
C MET A 136 -5.75 -13.17 2.69
N LYS A 137 -6.53 -12.84 3.71
CA LYS A 137 -7.61 -13.71 4.21
C LYS A 137 -8.85 -12.91 4.57
N LYS A 138 -10.02 -13.40 4.22
CA LYS A 138 -11.30 -12.99 4.79
C LYS A 138 -11.34 -13.32 6.28
N VAL A 139 -11.69 -12.35 7.10
CA VAL A 139 -11.86 -12.51 8.54
C VAL A 139 -13.07 -13.40 8.83
N GLY A 140 -12.99 -14.20 9.90
CA GLY A 140 -14.09 -15.11 10.30
C GLY A 140 -14.17 -16.41 9.48
N VAL A 141 -13.26 -16.62 8.52
CA VAL A 141 -13.16 -17.86 7.77
C VAL A 141 -12.01 -18.71 8.31
N THR A 142 -12.31 -19.94 8.75
CA THR A 142 -11.29 -20.92 9.11
C THR A 142 -10.72 -21.56 7.86
N MET A 143 -9.42 -21.38 7.62
CA MET A 143 -8.73 -21.99 6.49
C MET A 143 -8.18 -23.37 6.90
N SER A 144 -8.41 -24.37 6.04
CA SER A 144 -7.84 -25.70 6.19
C SER A 144 -6.62 -25.84 5.28
N TYR A 145 -5.52 -26.35 5.82
CA TYR A 145 -4.30 -26.60 5.07
C TYR A 145 -4.60 -27.48 3.84
N GLY A 146 -4.06 -27.11 2.66
CA GLY A 146 -4.29 -27.80 1.39
C GLY A 146 -5.68 -27.60 0.76
N LYS A 147 -6.64 -26.99 1.45
CA LYS A 147 -7.89 -26.50 0.86
C LYS A 147 -7.79 -25.00 0.71
N TYR A 148 -7.16 -24.58 -0.38
CA TYR A 148 -7.25 -23.21 -0.85
C TYR A 148 -8.72 -22.90 -1.12
N LEU A 149 -9.32 -22.01 -0.34
CA LEU A 149 -10.51 -21.31 -0.80
C LEU A 149 -10.01 -20.32 -1.86
N ALA A 150 -9.73 -20.84 -3.06
CA ALA A 150 -9.52 -20.02 -4.22
C ALA A 150 -10.73 -19.09 -4.35
N TYR A 151 -10.48 -17.80 -4.53
CA TYR A 151 -11.50 -16.76 -4.72
C TYR A 151 -12.34 -16.46 -3.47
N GLN A 152 -11.69 -16.03 -2.38
CA GLN A 152 -12.43 -15.38 -1.31
C GLN A 152 -12.98 -14.04 -1.80
N THR A 153 -14.31 -13.97 -1.86
CA THR A 153 -15.06 -12.75 -2.13
C THR A 153 -15.34 -12.02 -0.82
N ILE A 154 -14.99 -10.74 -0.79
CA ILE A 154 -15.26 -9.80 0.29
C ILE A 154 -16.46 -8.96 -0.14
N GLU A 155 -17.61 -9.25 0.45
CA GLU A 155 -18.85 -8.52 0.24
C GLU A 155 -18.86 -7.24 1.10
N PRO A 156 -19.71 -6.25 0.79
CA PRO A 156 -19.94 -5.12 1.69
C PRO A 156 -20.23 -5.55 3.13
N GLY A 157 -19.47 -5.00 4.09
CA GLY A 157 -19.48 -5.32 5.52
C GLY A 157 -18.47 -6.39 5.93
N ASP A 158 -17.90 -7.14 4.98
CA ASP A 158 -16.85 -8.10 5.29
C ASP A 158 -15.51 -7.41 5.58
N ARG A 159 -14.71 -8.09 6.41
CA ARG A 159 -13.36 -7.69 6.74
C ARG A 159 -12.36 -8.67 6.15
N PHE A 160 -11.18 -8.18 5.82
CA PHE A 160 -10.06 -9.00 5.38
C PHE A 160 -8.76 -8.48 5.98
N ILE A 161 -7.84 -9.40 6.22
CA ILE A 161 -6.50 -9.12 6.70
C ILE A 161 -5.51 -9.32 5.55
N ILE A 162 -4.55 -8.40 5.44
CA ILE A 162 -3.31 -8.59 4.67
C ILE A 162 -2.21 -8.87 5.68
N TYR A 163 -1.70 -10.10 5.68
CA TYR A 163 -0.68 -10.55 6.62
C TYR A 163 0.63 -9.81 6.43
N ALA A 164 1.25 -9.44 7.55
CA ALA A 164 2.60 -8.92 7.59
C ALA A 164 3.53 -9.99 8.14
N ASP A 165 4.81 -9.92 7.79
CA ASP A 165 5.77 -10.90 8.30
C ASP A 165 6.10 -10.60 9.77
N ARG A 166 6.13 -9.32 10.15
CA ARG A 166 6.44 -8.86 11.50
C ARG A 166 5.81 -7.49 11.78
N ILE A 167 5.39 -7.28 13.02
CA ILE A 167 5.08 -5.97 13.61
C ILE A 167 5.87 -5.80 14.90
N ILE A 168 6.45 -4.62 15.11
CA ILE A 168 7.21 -4.27 16.31
C ILE A 168 6.56 -3.05 16.96
N GLN A 169 6.09 -3.20 18.19
CA GLN A 169 5.76 -2.06 19.02
C GLN A 169 7.03 -1.50 19.63
N SER A 170 7.26 -0.21 19.44
CA SER A 170 8.33 0.50 20.12
C SER A 170 7.77 1.16 21.37
N ASP A 171 8.47 0.97 22.47
CA ASP A 171 8.32 1.68 23.74
C ASP A 171 8.86 3.12 23.69
N THR A 172 9.58 3.49 22.62
CA THR A 172 10.19 4.82 22.43
C THR A 172 9.65 5.59 21.23
N SER A 173 8.96 4.93 20.29
CA SER A 173 8.26 5.57 19.18
C SER A 173 6.74 5.62 19.42
N LYS A 174 6.10 6.65 18.88
CA LYS A 174 4.64 6.78 18.88
C LYS A 174 3.96 5.73 17.99
N TYR A 175 4.65 5.27 16.95
CA TYR A 175 4.11 4.35 15.95
C TYR A 175 4.80 2.99 16.02
N SER A 176 4.02 1.94 15.74
CA SER A 176 4.57 0.59 15.56
C SER A 176 5.22 0.48 14.17
N GLN A 177 6.17 -0.44 14.03
CA GLN A 177 6.81 -0.74 12.75
C GLN A 177 6.23 -2.01 12.14
N LEU A 178 5.98 -1.98 10.85
CA LEU A 178 5.52 -3.07 10.00
C LEU A 178 6.68 -3.52 9.12
N TYR A 179 6.86 -4.83 8.95
CA TYR A 179 7.79 -5.38 7.97
C TYR A 179 7.10 -6.39 7.07
N MET A 180 7.34 -6.24 5.77
CA MET A 180 6.80 -7.11 4.73
C MET A 180 7.88 -7.47 3.72
N VAL A 181 7.84 -8.71 3.26
CA VAL A 181 8.72 -9.28 2.25
C VAL A 181 7.90 -10.12 1.29
N ALA A 182 8.12 -9.93 -0.01
CA ALA A 182 7.62 -10.77 -1.07
C ALA A 182 8.74 -11.14 -2.05
N THR A 183 8.72 -12.39 -2.50
CA THR A 183 9.54 -12.85 -3.61
C THR A 183 8.61 -13.43 -4.68
N ARG A 184 8.61 -12.84 -5.87
CA ARG A 184 7.77 -13.25 -6.99
C ARG A 184 8.61 -13.39 -8.25
N ASP A 185 8.66 -14.57 -8.84
CA ASP A 185 9.38 -14.82 -10.10
C ASP A 185 10.83 -14.32 -10.10
N GLY A 186 11.51 -14.42 -8.95
CA GLY A 186 12.89 -13.93 -8.75
C GLY A 186 13.01 -12.44 -8.43
N THR A 187 11.91 -11.68 -8.46
CA THR A 187 11.84 -10.28 -8.00
C THR A 187 11.60 -10.25 -6.50
N TYR A 188 12.48 -9.55 -5.78
CA TYR A 188 12.40 -9.39 -4.33
C TYR A 188 11.87 -7.99 -4.00
N SER A 189 10.89 -7.91 -3.11
CA SER A 189 10.31 -6.66 -2.59
C SER A 189 10.27 -6.73 -1.07
N GLU A 190 10.87 -5.77 -0.38
CA GLU A 190 10.83 -5.68 1.07
C GLU A 190 10.74 -4.24 1.55
N GLY A 191 10.25 -4.07 2.79
CA GLY A 191 10.22 -2.75 3.40
C GLY A 191 9.84 -2.76 4.86
N PHE A 192 10.44 -1.84 5.60
CA PHE A 192 10.01 -1.45 6.94
C PHE A 192 9.21 -0.16 6.83
N PHE A 193 8.06 -0.12 7.50
CA PHE A 193 7.14 0.99 7.43
C PHE A 193 6.62 1.35 8.82
N GLU A 194 6.44 2.64 9.10
CA GLU A 194 5.70 3.05 10.29
C GLU A 194 4.18 2.85 10.09
N ILE A 195 3.50 2.26 11.06
CA ILE A 195 2.04 2.19 11.11
C ILE A 195 1.53 3.53 11.64
N GLY A 196 1.41 4.49 10.73
CA GLY A 196 1.01 5.85 11.02
C GLY A 196 0.83 6.69 9.75
N PRO A 197 0.62 8.01 9.90
CA PRO A 197 0.28 8.89 8.78
C PRO A 197 1.43 9.12 7.77
N GLY A 198 2.65 8.68 8.09
CA GLY A 198 3.80 8.78 7.18
C GLY A 198 3.85 7.69 6.11
N THR A 199 3.13 6.58 6.31
CA THR A 199 3.06 5.47 5.36
C THR A 199 1.71 5.48 4.65
N VAL A 200 1.77 5.52 3.32
CA VAL A 200 0.61 5.49 2.44
C VAL A 200 0.45 4.07 1.87
N TYR A 201 -0.77 3.59 1.82
CA TYR A 201 -1.13 2.37 1.09
C TYR A 201 -1.93 2.71 -0.16
N THR A 202 -1.77 1.89 -1.19
CA THR A 202 -2.61 1.86 -2.39
C THR A 202 -3.03 0.42 -2.65
N ILE A 203 -4.33 0.17 -2.79
CA ILE A 203 -4.89 -1.12 -3.19
C ILE A 203 -5.39 -1.01 -4.62
N LYS A 204 -4.88 -1.91 -5.46
CA LYS A 204 -5.22 -2.04 -6.87
C LYS A 204 -5.91 -3.37 -7.12
N ASP A 205 -6.96 -3.34 -7.92
CA ASP A 205 -7.50 -4.54 -8.55
C ASP A 205 -6.69 -4.83 -9.82
N THR A 206 -5.92 -5.91 -9.78
CA THR A 206 -5.07 -6.35 -10.89
C THR A 206 -5.85 -6.81 -12.11
N SER A 207 -7.12 -7.20 -11.96
CA SER A 207 -7.95 -7.66 -13.07
C SER A 207 -8.45 -6.50 -13.94
N THR A 208 -8.71 -5.35 -13.33
CA THR A 208 -9.14 -4.12 -14.02
C THR A 208 -7.99 -3.13 -14.22
N GLY A 209 -6.93 -3.23 -13.43
CA GLY A 209 -5.83 -2.27 -13.37
C GLY A 209 -6.13 -1.03 -12.53
N ASN A 210 -7.33 -0.91 -11.97
CA ASN A 210 -7.78 0.28 -11.27
C ASN A 210 -7.32 0.30 -9.81
N VAL A 211 -6.98 1.50 -9.32
CA VAL A 211 -6.84 1.75 -7.88
C VAL A 211 -8.24 1.80 -7.28
N ILE A 212 -8.50 0.92 -6.32
CA ILE A 212 -9.81 0.79 -5.66
C ILE A 212 -9.78 1.34 -4.23
N ALA A 213 -8.60 1.56 -3.64
CA ALA A 213 -8.47 2.28 -2.38
C ALA A 213 -7.07 2.85 -2.20
N SER A 214 -6.98 3.94 -1.44
CA SER A 214 -5.72 4.52 -1.00
C SER A 214 -5.94 5.31 0.28
N GLY A 215 -4.92 5.39 1.13
CA GLY A 215 -4.94 6.16 2.37
C GLY A 215 -3.64 6.02 3.11
N ASP A 216 -3.59 6.48 4.35
CA ASP A 216 -2.43 6.28 5.22
C ASP A 216 -2.72 5.25 6.34
N LEU A 217 -1.66 4.80 7.00
CA LEU A 217 -1.76 3.79 8.06
C LEU A 217 -2.12 4.37 9.45
N SER A 218 -2.84 5.50 9.53
CA SER A 218 -3.42 6.02 10.78
C SER A 218 -4.67 5.25 11.24
N GLY A 219 -4.47 4.00 11.65
CA GLY A 219 -5.53 3.11 12.15
C GLY A 219 -5.39 2.80 13.63
N LYS A 220 -6.36 2.04 14.17
CA LYS A 220 -6.28 1.49 15.53
C LYS A 220 -5.32 0.29 15.57
N VAL A 221 -4.93 -0.14 16.77
CA VAL A 221 -4.27 -1.44 16.97
C VAL A 221 -5.33 -2.39 17.56
N TYR A 222 -5.44 -3.60 17.02
CA TYR A 222 -6.36 -4.65 17.46
C TYR A 222 -5.58 -5.84 18.01
N ASP A 223 -6.02 -6.35 19.17
CA ASP A 223 -5.30 -7.43 19.88
C ASP A 223 -5.64 -8.86 19.38
N TYR A 224 -6.69 -9.05 18.56
CA TYR A 224 -7.03 -10.30 17.86
C TYR A 224 -8.23 -10.09 16.93
N ILE A 225 -8.43 -10.93 15.89
CA ILE A 225 -9.68 -11.00 15.10
C ILE A 225 -10.12 -12.44 14.87
#